data_AF-A0A661VYB4-F1
#
_entry.id   AF-A0A661VYB4-F1
#
_cell.length_a   1.000
_cell.length_b   1.000
_cell.length_c   1.000
_cell.angle_alpha   90.00
_cell.angle_beta   90.00
_cell.angle_gamma   90.00
#
_symmetry.space_group_name_H-M   'P 1'
#
loop_
_entity.id
_entity.type
_entity.pdbx_description
1 polymer ?
#
loop_
_entity_poly.entity_id
_entity_poly.type
_entity_poly.pdbx_seq_one_letter_code
_entity_poly.pdbx_strand_id
1 'polypeptide(L)'
;MTNQSLREPLLVDQPPLNHPLEVTAAEPAASYVTDQLVRAVADITQAAYRWDAVGCRTAAVQIDALITLHAALVDYTATALSLPVYLTSASFLARAFRVLARKRHETIVYVTGPEMGGNLFVLTRLLPLKLAQRGIAHARADLKHQVRVLTALEEAGVRLLGMFHSHPGSGPEATAPSLTDLRTQESMEQGGYVTVGAIFSRDGYIRFFSHQRPFHVHVAGNGITQIEENLFQLDLGRIRTRGGDTRERSDCPFPECSEPG
;
A
#
# COMPACT_ATOMS: atom_id res chain seq x y z
N MET A 1 -51.45 -48.53 -34.36
CA MET A 1 -51.78 -47.14 -34.74
C MET A 1 -52.17 -46.37 -33.48
N THR A 2 -51.25 -45.60 -32.90
CA THR A 2 -51.50 -44.30 -32.23
C THR A 2 -50.17 -43.77 -31.71
N ASN A 3 -49.70 -42.71 -32.37
CA ASN A 3 -48.58 -41.85 -31.99
C ASN A 3 -48.88 -41.19 -30.63
N GLN A 4 -47.90 -41.17 -29.73
CA GLN A 4 -47.85 -40.17 -28.66
C GLN A 4 -46.52 -39.41 -28.74
N SER A 5 -46.72 -38.10 -28.95
CA SER A 5 -45.77 -37.06 -29.27
C SER A 5 -44.87 -36.74 -28.08
N LEU A 6 -43.57 -36.72 -28.33
CA LEU A 6 -42.58 -36.01 -27.52
C LEU A 6 -42.81 -34.52 -27.71
N ARG A 7 -43.01 -33.78 -26.62
CA ARG A 7 -43.02 -32.32 -26.60
C ARG A 7 -41.60 -31.83 -26.33
N GLU A 8 -41.01 -31.14 -27.30
CA GLU A 8 -39.82 -30.32 -27.09
C GLU A 8 -40.17 -29.11 -26.21
N PRO A 9 -39.31 -28.69 -25.28
CA PRO A 9 -39.50 -27.44 -24.55
C PRO A 9 -39.12 -26.25 -25.46
N LEU A 10 -40.02 -25.26 -25.52
CA LEU A 10 -39.76 -23.96 -26.13
C LEU A 10 -38.51 -23.31 -25.52
N LEU A 11 -37.50 -23.05 -26.34
CA LEU A 11 -36.49 -22.04 -26.05
C LEU A 11 -37.18 -20.68 -26.05
N VAL A 12 -37.22 -20.04 -24.89
CA VAL A 12 -37.63 -18.63 -24.77
C VAL A 12 -36.40 -17.79 -25.12
N ASP A 13 -36.47 -17.09 -26.26
CA ASP A 13 -35.51 -16.05 -26.63
C ASP A 13 -35.50 -14.98 -25.53
N GLN A 14 -34.42 -14.96 -24.74
CA GLN A 14 -34.16 -13.84 -23.85
C GLN A 14 -33.51 -12.72 -24.65
N PRO A 15 -34.05 -11.48 -24.59
CA PRO A 15 -33.41 -10.33 -25.23
C PRO A 15 -32.02 -10.11 -24.61
N PRO A 16 -31.06 -9.57 -25.38
CA PRO A 16 -29.73 -9.29 -24.86
C PRO A 16 -29.86 -8.39 -23.64
N LEU A 17 -29.36 -8.88 -22.50
CA LEU A 17 -29.10 -8.06 -21.33
C LEU A 17 -28.12 -6.97 -21.77
N ASN A 18 -28.65 -5.77 -21.99
CA ASN A 18 -27.86 -4.56 -22.00
C ASN A 18 -27.17 -4.49 -20.63
N HIS A 19 -25.92 -4.94 -20.60
CA HIS A 19 -25.03 -4.74 -19.48
C HIS A 19 -25.01 -3.23 -19.17
N PRO A 20 -25.16 -2.83 -17.90
CA PRO A 20 -24.86 -1.46 -17.52
C PRO A 20 -23.41 -1.19 -17.94
N LEU A 21 -23.18 -0.07 -18.63
CA LEU A 21 -21.85 0.46 -18.91
C LEU A 21 -20.99 0.29 -17.67
N GLU A 22 -19.94 -0.53 -17.77
CA GLU A 22 -18.92 -0.69 -16.75
C GLU A 22 -18.45 0.71 -16.37
N VAL A 23 -18.75 1.14 -15.15
CA VAL A 23 -18.09 2.29 -14.55
C VAL A 23 -16.61 1.90 -14.51
N THR A 24 -15.84 2.44 -15.45
CA THR A 24 -14.43 2.09 -15.61
C THR A 24 -13.74 2.31 -14.28
N ALA A 25 -13.12 1.27 -13.75
CA ALA A 25 -12.55 1.26 -12.39
C ALA A 25 -11.40 2.27 -12.16
N ALA A 26 -11.14 3.15 -13.13
CA ALA A 26 -10.26 4.31 -13.06
C ALA A 26 -10.85 5.47 -12.25
N GLU A 27 -12.17 5.69 -12.27
CA GLU A 27 -12.81 6.84 -11.59
C GLU A 27 -12.59 6.85 -10.06
N PRO A 28 -12.72 5.72 -9.32
CA PRO A 28 -12.63 5.72 -7.86
C PRO A 28 -11.26 6.15 -7.32
N ALA A 29 -10.17 5.84 -8.02
CA ALA A 29 -8.83 6.19 -7.53
C ALA A 29 -8.29 7.49 -8.09
N ALA A 30 -8.70 7.90 -9.30
CA ALA A 30 -8.53 9.27 -9.70
C ALA A 30 -9.22 10.19 -8.68
N SER A 31 -10.45 9.84 -8.26
CA SER A 31 -11.15 10.52 -7.17
C SER A 31 -10.36 10.43 -5.85
N TYR A 32 -9.88 9.26 -5.45
CA TYR A 32 -9.09 9.13 -4.22
C TYR A 32 -7.83 10.00 -4.22
N VAL A 33 -7.04 9.96 -5.29
CA VAL A 33 -5.81 10.76 -5.38
C VAL A 33 -6.14 12.24 -5.42
N THR A 34 -7.20 12.64 -6.13
CA THR A 34 -7.73 14.00 -6.08
C THR A 34 -8.15 14.39 -4.66
N ASP A 35 -8.84 13.52 -3.92
CA ASP A 35 -9.24 13.77 -2.53
C ASP A 35 -8.03 13.90 -1.61
N GLN A 36 -7.00 13.07 -1.80
CA GLN A 36 -5.73 13.20 -1.07
C GLN A 36 -5.02 14.52 -1.43
N LEU A 37 -5.03 14.93 -2.70
CA LEU A 37 -4.48 16.21 -3.14
C LEU A 37 -5.22 17.38 -2.49
N VAL A 38 -6.55 17.35 -2.49
CA VAL A 38 -7.40 18.37 -1.84
C VAL A 38 -7.08 18.46 -0.35
N ARG A 39 -6.95 17.33 0.34
CA ARG A 39 -6.56 17.30 1.77
C ARG A 39 -5.16 17.86 1.98
N ALA A 40 -4.18 17.47 1.18
CA ALA A 40 -2.82 17.98 1.30
C ALA A 40 -2.73 19.50 1.04
N VAL A 41 -3.53 20.02 0.09
CA VAL A 41 -3.67 21.47 -0.13
C VAL A 41 -4.29 22.17 1.09
N ALA A 42 -5.32 21.57 1.69
CA ALA A 42 -5.94 22.10 2.91
C ALA A 42 -4.93 22.11 4.08
N ASP A 43 -4.13 21.06 4.23
CA ASP A 43 -3.08 20.96 5.25
C ASP A 43 -1.99 22.03 5.07
N ILE A 44 -1.52 22.27 3.83
CA ILE A 44 -0.60 23.39 3.54
C ILE A 44 -1.23 24.71 3.96
N THR A 45 -2.48 24.94 3.57
CA THR A 45 -3.21 26.18 3.86
C THR A 45 -3.31 26.42 5.36
N GLN A 46 -3.66 25.36 6.11
CA GLN A 46 -3.77 25.43 7.55
C GLN A 46 -2.40 25.62 8.24
N ALA A 47 -1.35 24.94 7.77
CA ALA A 47 0.01 25.12 8.29
C ALA A 47 0.52 26.55 8.01
N ALA A 48 0.24 27.09 6.82
CA ALA A 48 0.61 28.45 6.43
C ALA A 48 -0.08 29.48 7.33
N TYR A 49 -1.37 29.28 7.62
CA TYR A 49 -2.11 30.13 8.55
C TYR A 49 -1.51 30.12 9.97
N ARG A 50 -0.96 28.98 10.41
CA ARG A 50 -0.28 28.85 11.70
C ARG A 50 1.18 29.29 11.69
N TRP A 51 1.68 29.80 10.56
CA TRP A 51 3.11 30.09 10.35
C TRP A 51 4.02 28.88 10.62
N ASP A 52 3.49 27.67 10.45
CA ASP A 52 4.23 26.43 10.62
C ASP A 52 4.97 26.07 9.33
N ALA A 53 6.19 26.61 9.22
CA ALA A 53 7.05 26.36 8.07
C ALA A 53 7.39 24.86 7.90
N VAL A 54 7.37 24.05 8.96
CA VAL A 54 7.60 22.60 8.86
C VAL A 54 6.37 21.93 8.25
N GLY A 55 5.17 22.24 8.77
CA GLY A 55 3.90 21.77 8.23
C GLY A 55 3.74 22.07 6.75
N CYS A 56 4.00 23.32 6.31
CA CYS A 56 3.91 23.71 4.90
C CYS A 56 4.85 22.87 4.01
N ARG A 57 6.10 22.66 4.45
CA ARG A 57 7.07 21.86 3.67
C ARG A 57 6.67 20.40 3.60
N THR A 58 6.19 19.82 4.69
CA THR A 58 5.72 18.42 4.72
C THR A 58 4.57 18.22 3.75
N ALA A 59 3.56 19.08 3.81
CA ALA A 59 2.41 18.96 2.93
C ALA A 59 2.76 19.28 1.46
N ALA A 60 3.72 20.19 1.18
CA ALA A 60 4.24 20.38 -0.18
C ALA A 60 4.89 19.12 -0.77
N VAL A 61 5.68 18.39 0.02
CA VAL A 61 6.27 17.10 -0.40
C VAL A 61 5.19 16.04 -0.64
N GLN A 62 4.11 16.06 0.15
CA GLN A 62 2.97 15.15 -0.08
C GLN A 62 2.22 15.47 -1.37
N ILE A 63 1.99 16.76 -1.67
CA ILE A 63 1.37 17.18 -2.93
C ILE A 63 2.20 16.72 -4.13
N ASP A 64 3.51 16.99 -4.13
CA ASP A 64 4.41 16.59 -5.22
C ASP A 64 4.39 15.06 -5.44
N ALA A 65 4.39 14.30 -4.36
CA ALA A 65 4.27 12.85 -4.41
C ALA A 65 2.93 12.39 -5.03
N LEU A 66 1.83 13.02 -4.63
CA LEU A 66 0.49 12.69 -5.14
C LEU A 66 0.31 13.10 -6.60
N ILE A 67 0.88 14.23 -7.03
CA ILE A 67 0.90 14.66 -8.44
C ILE A 67 1.65 13.63 -9.28
N THR A 68 2.84 13.23 -8.84
CA THR A 68 3.65 12.23 -9.57
C THR A 68 2.94 10.89 -9.63
N LEU A 69 2.31 10.49 -8.53
CA LEU A 69 1.51 9.27 -8.45
C LEU A 69 0.29 9.33 -9.37
N HIS A 70 -0.41 10.47 -9.42
CA HIS A 70 -1.53 10.69 -10.32
C HIS A 70 -1.13 10.56 -11.78
N ALA A 71 0.01 11.15 -12.17
CA ALA A 71 0.52 11.03 -13.53
C ALA A 71 0.78 9.56 -13.90
N ALA A 72 1.44 8.80 -13.02
CA ALA A 72 1.66 7.37 -13.24
C ALA A 72 0.34 6.59 -13.30
N LEU A 73 -0.65 6.94 -12.48
CA LEU A 73 -1.97 6.31 -12.51
C LEU A 73 -2.68 6.48 -13.83
N VAL A 74 -2.64 7.68 -14.42
CA VAL A 74 -3.25 7.94 -15.72
C VAL A 74 -2.71 6.96 -16.78
N ASP A 75 -1.40 6.72 -16.79
CA ASP A 75 -0.77 5.78 -17.73
C ASP A 75 -1.27 4.33 -17.54
N TYR A 76 -1.49 3.90 -16.29
CA TYR A 76 -1.94 2.54 -15.99
C TYR A 76 -3.44 2.33 -16.18
N THR A 77 -4.27 3.35 -15.95
CA THR A 77 -5.73 3.24 -16.13
C THR A 77 -6.15 3.05 -17.58
N ALA A 78 -5.29 3.38 -18.54
CA ALA A 78 -5.51 3.14 -19.96
C ALA A 78 -5.16 1.71 -20.42
N THR A 79 -4.58 0.88 -19.55
CA THR A 79 -4.03 -0.43 -19.92
C THR A 79 -4.71 -1.56 -19.16
N ALA A 80 -5.15 -2.61 -19.86
CA ALA A 80 -5.62 -3.83 -19.22
C ALA A 80 -4.44 -4.55 -18.54
N LEU A 81 -4.49 -4.68 -17.21
CA LEU A 81 -3.42 -5.28 -16.42
C LEU A 81 -3.70 -6.77 -16.22
N SER A 82 -2.82 -7.61 -16.77
CA SER A 82 -2.87 -9.07 -16.64
C SER A 82 -2.33 -9.57 -15.30
N LEU A 83 -1.55 -8.74 -14.59
CA LEU A 83 -0.93 -9.04 -13.31
C LEU A 83 -1.23 -7.90 -12.30
N PRO A 84 -1.24 -8.21 -10.99
CA PRO A 84 -1.22 -7.20 -9.95
C PRO A 84 -0.08 -6.19 -10.14
N VAL A 85 -0.40 -4.90 -10.14
CA VAL A 85 0.54 -3.78 -10.16
C VAL A 85 0.41 -3.01 -8.85
N TYR A 86 1.50 -2.90 -8.11
CA TYR A 86 1.59 -2.07 -6.93
C TYR A 86 2.28 -0.75 -7.30
N LEU A 87 1.54 0.33 -7.23
CA LEU A 87 2.05 1.67 -7.49
C LEU A 87 2.35 2.38 -6.17
N THR A 88 3.53 2.98 -6.06
CA THR A 88 3.91 3.77 -4.90
C THR A 88 4.83 4.93 -5.28
N SER A 89 5.25 5.74 -4.31
CA SER A 89 6.19 6.84 -4.53
C SER A 89 7.46 6.70 -3.73
N ALA A 90 8.56 7.27 -4.24
CA ALA A 90 9.85 7.31 -3.56
C ALA A 90 9.75 8.01 -2.18
N SER A 91 8.93 9.06 -2.07
CA SER A 91 8.70 9.75 -0.79
C SER A 91 7.91 8.89 0.22
N PHE A 92 6.92 8.12 -0.23
CA PHE A 92 6.20 7.15 0.59
C PHE A 92 7.16 6.08 1.14
N LEU A 93 7.99 5.51 0.26
CA LEU A 93 8.98 4.51 0.67
C LEU A 93 10.04 5.08 1.60
N ALA A 94 10.49 6.32 1.39
CA ALA A 94 11.39 6.98 2.33
C ALA A 94 10.73 7.24 3.69
N ARG A 95 9.42 7.52 3.74
CA ARG A 95 8.68 7.60 5.01
C ARG A 95 8.60 6.24 5.68
N ALA A 96 8.28 5.18 4.93
CA ALA A 96 8.27 3.80 5.43
C ALA A 96 9.64 3.41 6.02
N PHE A 97 10.72 3.68 5.29
CA PHE A 97 12.09 3.46 5.74
C PHE A 97 12.38 4.15 7.08
N ARG A 98 11.93 5.40 7.27
CA ARG A 98 12.15 6.13 8.54
C ARG A 98 11.40 5.48 9.71
N VAL A 99 10.21 4.93 9.48
CA VAL A 99 9.41 4.25 10.50
C VAL A 99 10.04 2.89 10.87
N LEU A 100 10.60 2.20 9.88
CA LEU A 100 11.12 0.84 9.98
C LEU A 100 12.61 0.79 10.36
N ALA A 101 13.48 1.27 9.47
CA ALA A 101 14.92 1.02 9.48
C ALA A 101 15.73 1.86 10.48
N ARG A 102 15.14 2.89 11.10
CA ARG A 102 15.82 3.67 12.17
C ARG A 102 15.91 2.92 13.49
N LYS A 103 15.13 1.86 13.66
CA LYS A 103 15.09 1.09 14.90
C LYS A 103 16.17 0.01 14.87
N ARG A 104 16.80 -0.23 16.02
CA ARG A 104 17.82 -1.30 16.15
C ARG A 104 17.23 -2.69 15.93
N HIS A 105 15.92 -2.82 16.15
CA HIS A 105 15.17 -4.05 16.01
C HIS A 105 14.31 -4.01 14.76
N GLU A 106 14.08 -5.19 14.18
CA GLU A 106 13.08 -5.39 13.15
C GLU A 106 11.74 -4.79 13.61
N THR A 107 11.11 -4.07 12.70
CA THR A 107 9.80 -3.45 12.90
C THR A 107 8.93 -3.86 11.73
N ILE A 108 7.63 -3.99 11.96
CA ILE A 108 6.66 -4.35 10.94
C ILE A 108 5.60 -3.25 10.89
N VAL A 109 5.17 -2.89 9.68
CA VAL A 109 4.02 -2.03 9.42
C VAL A 109 3.15 -2.66 8.35
N TYR A 110 1.85 -2.42 8.45
CA TYR A 110 0.93 -2.70 7.35
C TYR A 110 0.83 -1.50 6.42
N VAL A 111 0.42 -1.78 5.18
CA VAL A 111 0.26 -0.79 4.12
C VAL A 111 -1.10 -0.97 3.48
N THR A 112 -1.79 0.14 3.24
CA THR A 112 -3.10 0.19 2.57
C THR A 112 -3.17 1.37 1.61
N GLY A 113 -4.26 1.43 0.86
CA GLY A 113 -4.61 2.47 -0.10
C GLY A 113 -5.69 1.99 -1.06
N PRO A 114 -5.97 2.73 -2.14
CA PRO A 114 -7.02 2.39 -3.08
C PRO A 114 -6.63 1.22 -3.99
N GLU A 115 -7.66 0.49 -4.44
CA GLU A 115 -7.61 -0.53 -5.49
C GLU A 115 -8.40 -0.03 -6.71
N MET A 116 -7.89 -0.31 -7.91
CA MET A 116 -8.53 -0.02 -9.19
C MET A 116 -8.50 -1.25 -10.09
N GLY A 117 -9.58 -1.46 -10.82
CA GLY A 117 -9.65 -2.45 -11.89
C GLY A 117 -9.28 -3.87 -11.45
N GLY A 118 -9.42 -4.16 -10.16
CA GLY A 118 -9.06 -5.45 -9.54
C GLY A 118 -7.56 -5.76 -9.44
N ASN A 119 -6.71 -5.08 -10.23
CA ASN A 119 -5.29 -5.43 -10.38
C ASN A 119 -4.33 -4.25 -10.19
N LEU A 120 -4.79 -3.04 -9.89
CA LEU A 120 -3.92 -1.88 -9.62
C LEU A 120 -4.10 -1.41 -8.17
N PHE A 121 -3.04 -1.51 -7.38
CA PHE A 121 -3.03 -1.26 -5.96
C PHE A 121 -2.10 -0.09 -5.64
N VAL A 122 -2.60 0.95 -4.98
CA VAL A 122 -1.79 2.15 -4.71
C VAL A 122 -1.38 2.21 -3.24
N LEU A 123 -0.08 2.05 -2.98
CA LEU A 123 0.47 2.02 -1.63
C LEU A 123 0.70 3.45 -1.12
N THR A 124 -0.18 3.93 -0.25
CA THR A 124 -0.20 5.35 0.16
C THR A 124 -0.20 5.56 1.66
N ARG A 125 -0.66 4.59 2.45
CA ARG A 125 -0.80 4.72 3.91
C ARG A 125 -0.07 3.63 4.67
N LEU A 126 0.69 4.04 5.68
CA LEU A 126 1.31 3.16 6.66
C LEU A 126 0.38 3.00 7.86
N LEU A 127 0.31 1.78 8.38
CA LEU A 127 -0.46 1.40 9.56
C LEU A 127 0.52 0.76 10.56
N PRO A 128 1.06 1.55 11.51
CA PRO A 128 2.00 1.03 12.50
C PRO A 128 1.37 -0.06 13.35
N LEU A 129 2.11 -1.14 13.60
CA LEU A 129 1.67 -2.22 14.49
C LEU A 129 2.32 -2.10 15.87
N LYS A 130 1.55 -2.35 16.93
CA LYS A 130 2.11 -2.63 18.26
C LYS A 130 2.87 -3.96 18.17
N LEU A 131 4.09 -4.01 18.70
CA LEU A 131 4.90 -5.23 18.73
C LEU A 131 4.70 -5.93 20.08
N ALA A 132 4.37 -7.22 20.08
CA ALA A 132 4.26 -8.03 21.29
C ALA A 132 5.64 -8.44 21.84
N GLN A 133 6.62 -8.66 20.95
CA GLN A 133 7.98 -9.00 21.34
C GLN A 133 8.99 -8.34 20.41
N ARG A 134 9.99 -7.64 20.97
CA ARG A 134 11.09 -6.99 20.24
C ARG A 134 12.35 -7.85 20.37
N GLY A 135 12.50 -8.85 19.49
CA GLY A 135 13.75 -9.59 19.36
C GLY A 135 14.76 -8.89 18.45
N ILE A 136 16.04 -9.29 18.52
CA ILE A 136 17.06 -8.87 17.55
C ILE A 136 16.82 -9.50 16.18
N ALA A 137 16.17 -10.67 16.12
CA ALA A 137 16.03 -11.46 14.89
C ALA A 137 14.59 -11.73 14.42
N HIS A 138 13.57 -11.49 15.26
CA HIS A 138 12.17 -11.70 14.88
C HIS A 138 11.25 -10.70 15.59
N ALA A 139 10.69 -9.74 14.86
CA ALA A 139 9.60 -8.93 15.34
C ALA A 139 8.28 -9.69 15.20
N ARG A 140 7.53 -9.85 16.30
CA ARG A 140 6.15 -10.33 16.24
C ARG A 140 5.21 -9.20 16.61
N ALA A 141 4.34 -8.83 15.67
CA ALA A 141 3.28 -7.89 15.96
C ALA A 141 2.29 -8.50 16.98
N ASP A 142 1.74 -7.65 17.84
CA ASP A 142 0.73 -8.05 18.81
C ASP A 142 -0.52 -8.54 18.08
N LEU A 143 -0.92 -9.79 18.32
CA LEU A 143 -2.01 -10.42 17.58
C LEU A 143 -3.33 -9.66 17.77
N LYS A 144 -3.61 -9.17 18.98
CA LYS A 144 -4.83 -8.39 19.25
C LYS A 144 -4.82 -7.06 18.49
N HIS A 145 -3.66 -6.43 18.36
CA HIS A 145 -3.51 -5.21 17.57
C HIS A 145 -3.62 -5.50 16.07
N GLN A 146 -3.01 -6.58 15.57
CA GLN A 146 -3.15 -6.99 14.17
C GLN A 146 -4.61 -7.22 13.80
N VAL A 147 -5.34 -8.04 14.57
CA VAL A 147 -6.76 -8.31 14.34
C VAL A 147 -7.56 -7.01 14.31
N ARG A 148 -7.37 -6.11 15.28
CA ARG A 148 -8.06 -4.80 15.28
C ARG A 148 -7.77 -3.98 14.03
N VAL A 149 -6.51 -3.92 13.59
CA VAL A 149 -6.14 -3.18 12.37
C VAL A 149 -6.80 -3.81 11.13
N LEU A 150 -6.84 -5.15 11.04
CA LEU A 150 -7.46 -5.84 9.92
C LEU A 150 -8.99 -5.67 9.91
N THR A 151 -9.65 -5.81 11.05
CA THR A 151 -11.09 -5.55 11.19
C THR A 151 -11.43 -4.12 10.79
N ALA A 152 -10.64 -3.14 11.25
CA ALA A 152 -10.79 -1.74 10.87
C ALA A 152 -10.66 -1.50 9.36
N LEU A 153 -9.79 -2.25 8.67
CA LEU A 153 -9.65 -2.15 7.22
C LEU A 153 -10.88 -2.72 6.50
N GLU A 154 -11.35 -3.89 6.96
CA GLU A 154 -12.54 -4.56 6.43
C GLU A 154 -13.80 -3.70 6.60
N GLU A 155 -14.03 -3.15 7.80
CA GLU A 155 -15.16 -2.26 8.09
C GLU A 155 -15.13 -0.98 7.23
N ALA A 156 -13.93 -0.48 6.93
CA ALA A 156 -13.73 0.68 6.06
C ALA A 156 -13.75 0.34 4.55
N GLY A 157 -13.91 -0.94 4.19
CA GLY A 157 -13.92 -1.39 2.80
C GLY A 157 -12.59 -1.17 2.06
N VAL A 158 -11.48 -1.08 2.79
CA VAL A 158 -10.13 -0.90 2.22
C VAL A 158 -9.30 -2.16 2.43
N ARG A 159 -8.45 -2.52 1.46
CA ARG A 159 -7.65 -3.74 1.55
C ARG A 159 -6.33 -3.53 2.27
N LEU A 160 -5.85 -4.59 2.91
CA LEU A 160 -4.42 -4.71 3.22
C LEU A 160 -3.66 -4.95 1.91
N LEU A 161 -2.78 -4.03 1.54
CA LEU A 161 -2.03 -4.06 0.28
C LEU A 161 -0.56 -4.41 0.47
N GLY A 162 0.00 -4.20 1.67
CA GLY A 162 1.39 -4.55 1.92
C GLY A 162 1.71 -4.85 3.37
N MET A 163 2.73 -5.66 3.59
CA MET A 163 3.36 -5.89 4.89
C MET A 163 4.85 -5.58 4.75
N PHE A 164 5.27 -4.48 5.36
CA PHE A 164 6.64 -4.00 5.23
C PHE A 164 7.38 -4.19 6.54
N HIS A 165 8.65 -4.59 6.45
CA HIS A 165 9.52 -4.70 7.60
C HIS A 165 10.97 -4.38 7.27
N SER A 166 11.84 -4.33 8.29
CA SER A 166 13.25 -4.01 8.09
C SER A 166 14.17 -5.08 8.68
N HIS A 167 15.17 -5.47 7.90
CA HIS A 167 16.28 -6.27 8.38
C HIS A 167 17.43 -5.38 8.88
N PRO A 168 18.22 -5.84 9.87
CA PRO A 168 19.30 -5.04 10.46
C PRO A 168 20.58 -4.95 9.59
N GLY A 169 20.64 -5.68 8.46
CA GLY A 169 21.79 -5.67 7.55
C GLY A 169 21.82 -4.46 6.62
N SER A 170 22.89 -4.40 5.82
CA SER A 170 23.10 -3.39 4.77
C SER A 170 23.36 -4.07 3.43
N GLY A 171 23.14 -3.35 2.34
CA GLY A 171 23.25 -3.84 0.98
C GLY A 171 21.99 -4.58 0.48
N PRO A 172 21.96 -4.94 -0.81
CA PRO A 172 20.81 -5.58 -1.44
C PRO A 172 20.53 -6.98 -0.88
N GLU A 173 21.55 -7.75 -0.50
CA GLU A 173 21.38 -9.10 0.06
C GLU A 173 20.68 -9.09 1.42
N ALA A 174 20.80 -7.99 2.18
CA ALA A 174 20.11 -7.83 3.45
C ALA A 174 18.59 -7.64 3.30
N THR A 175 18.07 -7.62 2.08
CA THR A 175 16.63 -7.55 1.79
C THR A 175 16.05 -8.89 1.33
N ALA A 176 16.85 -9.97 1.34
CA ALA A 176 16.37 -11.29 0.97
C ALA A 176 15.36 -11.82 2.03
N PRO A 177 14.20 -12.33 1.60
CA PRO A 177 13.21 -12.86 2.54
C PRO A 177 13.74 -14.12 3.21
N SER A 178 13.60 -14.19 4.53
CA SER A 178 13.85 -15.41 5.29
C SER A 178 12.74 -16.44 5.08
N LEU A 179 12.96 -17.69 5.51
CA LEU A 179 11.92 -18.72 5.48
C LEU A 179 10.67 -18.31 6.29
N THR A 180 10.84 -17.57 7.38
CA THR A 180 9.72 -17.07 8.20
C THR A 180 8.94 -16.00 7.45
N ASP A 181 9.63 -15.11 6.72
CA ASP A 181 8.99 -14.08 5.88
C ASP A 181 8.15 -14.74 4.78
N LEU A 182 8.72 -15.72 4.09
CA LEU A 182 8.04 -16.47 3.03
C LEU A 182 6.81 -17.22 3.53
N ARG A 183 6.87 -17.89 4.69
CA ARG A 183 5.72 -18.58 5.29
C ARG A 183 4.61 -17.62 5.73
N THR A 184 5.00 -16.45 6.24
CA THR A 184 4.04 -15.42 6.64
C THR A 184 3.32 -14.88 5.40
N GLN A 185 4.07 -14.58 4.35
CA GLN A 185 3.55 -14.14 3.07
C GLN A 185 2.66 -15.21 2.42
N GLU A 186 3.08 -16.48 2.41
CA GLU A 186 2.28 -17.62 1.94
C GLU A 186 0.94 -17.71 2.69
N SER A 187 0.96 -17.56 4.02
CA SER A 187 -0.26 -17.61 4.84
C SER A 187 -1.22 -16.47 4.51
N MET A 188 -0.71 -15.25 4.28
CA MET A 188 -1.53 -14.13 3.80
C MET A 188 -2.10 -14.43 2.42
N GLU A 189 -1.29 -15.01 1.54
CA GLU A 189 -1.72 -15.33 0.19
C GLU A 189 -2.80 -16.42 0.17
N GLN A 190 -2.67 -17.48 0.97
CA GLN A 190 -3.70 -18.52 1.11
C GLN A 190 -4.98 -17.97 1.76
N GLY A 191 -4.85 -16.97 2.62
CA GLY A 191 -5.99 -16.24 3.20
C GLY A 191 -6.70 -15.30 2.23
N GLY A 192 -6.28 -15.23 0.96
CA GLY A 192 -6.92 -14.40 -0.07
C GLY A 192 -6.50 -12.93 -0.06
N TYR A 193 -5.56 -12.53 0.79
CA TYR A 193 -5.06 -11.15 0.80
C TYR A 193 -4.22 -10.86 -0.43
N VAL A 194 -4.38 -9.69 -1.04
CA VAL A 194 -3.57 -9.16 -2.16
C VAL A 194 -2.33 -8.42 -1.64
N THR A 195 -1.76 -8.88 -0.53
CA THR A 195 -0.66 -8.18 0.14
C THR A 195 0.67 -8.44 -0.59
N VAL A 196 1.47 -7.40 -0.83
CA VAL A 196 2.90 -7.55 -1.20
C VAL A 196 3.80 -7.36 0.02
N GLY A 197 4.79 -8.24 0.17
CA GLY A 197 5.83 -8.09 1.19
C GLY A 197 6.88 -7.07 0.75
N ALA A 198 7.44 -6.29 1.67
CA ALA A 198 8.66 -5.51 1.37
C ALA A 198 9.64 -5.48 2.53
N ILE A 199 10.93 -5.70 2.22
CA ILE A 199 12.01 -5.73 3.20
C ILE A 199 12.95 -4.57 2.95
N PHE A 200 13.14 -3.76 3.98
CA PHE A 200 14.06 -2.63 3.99
C PHE A 200 15.39 -3.03 4.65
N SER A 201 16.52 -2.74 4.01
CA SER A 201 17.83 -2.76 4.66
C SER A 201 18.05 -1.48 5.47
N ARG A 202 19.13 -1.40 6.27
CA ARG A 202 19.48 -0.18 7.03
C ARG A 202 19.98 0.98 6.18
N ASP A 203 20.46 0.71 4.99
CA ASP A 203 21.07 1.67 4.06
C ASP A 203 20.15 2.03 2.88
N GLY A 204 18.88 1.62 2.93
CA GLY A 204 17.84 2.11 2.03
C GLY A 204 17.58 1.23 0.81
N TYR A 205 18.08 0.00 0.78
CA TYR A 205 17.60 -1.00 -0.18
C TYR A 205 16.23 -1.50 0.22
N ILE A 206 15.40 -1.80 -0.78
CA ILE A 206 14.04 -2.28 -0.63
C ILE A 206 13.82 -3.41 -1.62
N ARG A 207 13.44 -4.59 -1.13
CA ARG A 207 12.99 -5.68 -2.00
C ARG A 207 11.53 -5.99 -1.75
N PHE A 208 10.74 -5.95 -2.81
CA PHE A 208 9.37 -6.42 -2.79
C PHE A 208 9.34 -7.91 -3.13
N PHE A 209 8.45 -8.65 -2.47
CA PHE A 209 8.33 -10.08 -2.68
C PHE A 209 6.90 -10.57 -2.47
N SER A 210 6.61 -11.71 -3.08
CA SER A 210 5.45 -12.56 -2.87
C SER A 210 5.95 -13.98 -2.65
N HIS A 211 5.07 -14.89 -2.24
CA HIS A 211 5.43 -16.31 -2.18
C HIS A 211 5.33 -16.97 -3.56
N GLN A 212 4.17 -16.87 -4.22
CA GLN A 212 3.95 -17.52 -5.52
C GLN A 212 3.28 -16.63 -6.56
N ARG A 213 2.79 -15.45 -6.16
CA ARG A 213 2.01 -14.61 -7.06
C ARG A 213 2.91 -13.71 -7.88
N PRO A 214 2.88 -13.76 -9.23
CA PRO A 214 3.53 -12.76 -10.04
C PRO A 214 2.91 -11.38 -9.81
N PHE A 215 3.73 -10.34 -9.79
CA PHE A 215 3.31 -8.95 -9.62
C PHE A 215 4.34 -8.00 -10.22
N HIS A 216 3.95 -6.75 -10.40
CA HIS A 216 4.86 -5.65 -10.72
C HIS A 216 4.80 -4.57 -9.64
N VAL A 217 5.92 -3.93 -9.39
CA VAL A 217 6.00 -2.72 -8.57
C VAL A 217 6.47 -1.57 -9.43
N HIS A 218 5.69 -0.50 -9.43
CA HIS A 218 6.10 0.77 -10.01
C HIS A 218 6.34 1.78 -8.89
N VAL A 219 7.52 2.41 -8.89
CA VAL A 219 7.83 3.48 -7.95
C VAL A 219 8.01 4.79 -8.69
N ALA A 220 7.10 5.72 -8.42
CA ALA A 220 7.11 7.05 -9.00
C ALA A 220 7.97 8.03 -8.18
N GLY A 221 8.61 8.98 -8.86
CA GLY A 221 9.31 10.10 -8.25
C GLY A 221 10.84 9.96 -8.22
N ASN A 222 11.49 11.01 -7.70
CA ASN A 222 12.95 11.14 -7.73
C ASN A 222 13.63 10.52 -6.51
N GLY A 223 14.92 10.23 -6.65
CA GLY A 223 15.77 9.74 -5.57
C GLY A 223 15.58 8.25 -5.26
N ILE A 224 15.03 7.50 -6.19
CA ILE A 224 15.01 6.03 -6.14
C ILE A 224 15.62 5.48 -7.43
N THR A 225 16.36 4.39 -7.31
CA THR A 225 16.93 3.66 -8.45
C THR A 225 16.46 2.22 -8.38
N GLN A 226 15.95 1.69 -9.50
CA GLN A 226 15.69 0.26 -9.62
C GLN A 226 16.99 -0.46 -9.96
N ILE A 227 17.35 -1.46 -9.15
CA ILE A 227 18.59 -2.23 -9.30
C ILE A 227 18.30 -3.54 -10.02
N GLU A 228 17.22 -4.22 -9.65
CA GLU A 228 16.72 -5.44 -10.28
C GLU A 228 15.18 -5.40 -10.34
N GLU A 229 14.56 -6.44 -10.89
CA GLU A 229 13.13 -6.64 -10.71
C GLU A 229 12.79 -6.68 -9.21
N ASN A 230 11.86 -5.81 -8.80
CA ASN A 230 11.40 -5.68 -7.41
C ASN A 230 12.47 -5.28 -6.38
N LEU A 231 13.69 -4.91 -6.79
CA LEU A 231 14.76 -4.40 -5.92
C LEU A 231 15.08 -2.94 -6.25
N PHE A 232 15.02 -2.09 -5.22
CA PHE A 232 15.23 -0.66 -5.35
C PHE A 232 16.21 -0.14 -4.30
N GLN A 233 16.84 1.00 -4.57
CA GLN A 233 17.67 1.73 -3.62
C GLN A 233 17.18 3.17 -3.49
N LEU A 234 16.92 3.61 -2.26
CA LEU A 234 16.62 5.00 -1.94
C LEU A 234 17.90 5.82 -1.79
N ASP A 235 17.99 6.93 -2.52
CA ASP A 235 18.92 8.02 -2.22
C ASP A 235 18.30 8.92 -1.14
N LEU A 236 18.52 8.55 0.12
CA LEU A 236 18.01 9.27 1.29
C LEU A 236 18.51 10.73 1.38
N GLY A 237 19.62 11.06 0.71
CA GLY A 237 20.16 12.41 0.63
C GLY A 237 19.41 13.29 -0.39
N ARG A 238 18.98 12.71 -1.51
CA ARG A 238 18.18 13.39 -2.54
C ARG A 238 16.70 13.42 -2.21
N ILE A 239 16.16 12.40 -1.54
CA ILE A 239 14.75 12.39 -1.13
C ILE A 239 14.57 13.37 0.02
N ARG A 240 14.22 14.62 -0.34
CA ARG A 240 13.88 15.68 0.60
C ARG A 240 12.61 15.32 1.36
N THR A 241 12.80 14.63 2.46
CA THR A 241 11.78 14.38 3.44
C THR A 241 12.33 14.91 4.77
N ARG A 242 12.34 16.25 4.90
CA ARG A 242 12.67 16.91 6.17
C ARG A 242 11.38 17.20 6.92
N GLY A 243 10.88 16.16 7.58
CA GLY A 243 9.82 16.21 8.59
C GLY A 243 10.12 15.28 9.77
N GLY A 244 11.39 14.93 9.98
CA GLY A 244 11.81 13.90 10.93
C GLY A 244 11.75 14.26 12.42
N ASP A 245 11.03 15.30 12.82
CA ASP A 245 10.90 15.69 14.24
C ASP A 245 9.52 16.20 14.65
N THR A 246 8.49 16.06 13.81
CA THR A 246 7.14 16.07 14.36
C THR A 246 6.90 14.68 14.89
N ARG A 247 6.63 14.59 16.20
CA ARG A 247 5.78 13.53 16.73
C ARG A 247 4.51 13.53 15.87
N GLU A 248 4.51 12.79 14.76
CA GLU A 248 3.28 12.31 14.15
C GLU A 248 2.62 11.60 15.31
N ARG A 249 1.66 12.29 15.94
CA ARG A 249 0.74 11.63 16.84
C ARG A 249 0.28 10.42 16.05
N SER A 250 0.34 9.27 16.69
CA SER A 250 -0.32 8.07 16.23
C SER A 250 -1.82 8.39 16.20
N ASP A 251 -2.25 9.21 15.25
CA ASP A 251 -3.64 9.48 14.95
C ASP A 251 -4.10 8.21 14.24
N CYS A 252 -4.33 7.19 15.06
CA CYS A 252 -5.24 6.13 14.72
C CYS A 252 -6.50 6.82 14.19
N PRO A 253 -7.00 6.47 13.00
CA PRO A 253 -8.22 7.07 12.48
C PRO A 253 -9.45 6.79 13.35
N PHE A 254 -9.29 5.94 14.37
CA PHE A 254 -10.30 5.59 15.35
C PHE A 254 -10.09 6.40 16.63
N PRO A 255 -11.03 7.31 16.98
CA PRO A 255 -10.95 8.13 18.19
C PRO A 255 -10.86 7.30 19.50
N GLU A 256 -11.20 6.01 19.44
CA GLU A 256 -11.19 5.08 20.58
C GLU A 256 -9.82 4.45 20.90
N CYS A 257 -8.77 4.76 20.14
CA CYS A 257 -7.41 4.23 20.39
C CYS A 257 -6.60 5.05 21.39
N SER A 258 -7.17 6.10 21.98
CA SER A 258 -6.60 6.75 23.15
C SER A 258 -6.92 5.90 24.38
N GLU A 259 -5.89 5.44 25.09
CA GLU A 259 -6.07 4.56 26.25
C GLU A 259 -7.01 5.23 27.28
N PRO A 260 -7.95 4.50 27.90
CA PRO A 260 -8.61 5.01 29.09
C PRO A 260 -7.52 5.20 30.16
N GLY A 261 -7.38 6.45 30.62
CA GLY A 261 -6.44 6.83 31.67
C GLY A 261 -6.75 6.20 33.03
#